data_AF-A0A3S2B9H1-F1
#
_entry.id   AF-A0A3S2B9H1-F1
#
_cell.length_a   1.000
_cell.length_b   1.000
_cell.length_c   1.000
_cell.angle_alpha   90.00
_cell.angle_beta   90.00
_cell.angle_gamma   90.00
#
_symmetry.space_group_name_H-M   'P 1'
#
loop_
_entity.id
_entity.type
_entity.pdbx_description
1 polymer ?
#
loop_
_entity_poly.entity_id
_entity_poly.type
_entity_poly.pdbx_seq_one_letter_code
_entity_poly.pdbx_strand_id
1 'polypeptide(L)'
;AGVLVVAEGKLPSLGRLTAPIIVVEDVLVALEKLGVASRARSSAKIIAVTGSAGKTTTKEALRHVLQAVGKVHASAQSFNNHWGVPLTLARMPDDCDYAVFEIGMNHPDEIRPLVKMVRPHVAIVTMIAAAHLGFFRNLDEIAKAKAEIFEGLEPEGAAVLNRDDARFKLLDKLAHAAGVEHVYG
;
A
#
# COMPACT_ATOMS: atom_id res chain seq x y z
N ALA A 1 -15.70 -2.02 22.71
CA ALA A 1 -15.44 -3.44 23.03
C ALA A 1 -14.49 -4.00 21.98
N GLY A 2 -13.50 -4.81 22.36
CA GLY A 2 -12.60 -5.48 21.42
C GLY A 2 -13.13 -6.86 21.03
N VAL A 3 -12.76 -7.35 19.85
CA VAL A 3 -13.05 -8.71 19.37
C VAL A 3 -11.71 -9.40 19.06
N LEU A 4 -11.59 -10.68 19.40
CA LEU A 4 -10.42 -11.49 19.04
C LEU A 4 -10.68 -12.19 17.71
N VAL A 5 -9.73 -12.13 16.78
CA VAL A 5 -9.74 -12.92 15.54
C VAL A 5 -8.74 -14.06 15.73
N VAL A 6 -9.23 -15.30 15.65
CA VAL A 6 -8.48 -16.48 16.06
C VAL A 6 -8.49 -17.51 14.93
N ALA A 7 -7.31 -18.01 14.56
CA ALA A 7 -7.20 -19.16 13.68
C ALA A 7 -7.81 -20.41 14.33
N GLU A 8 -8.64 -21.15 13.61
CA GLU A 8 -9.36 -22.33 14.10
C GLU A 8 -8.43 -23.34 14.81
N GLY A 9 -7.28 -23.63 14.21
CA GLY A 9 -6.28 -24.54 14.78
C GLY A 9 -5.63 -24.05 16.09
N LYS A 10 -5.81 -22.78 16.46
CA LYS A 10 -5.32 -22.20 17.74
C LYS A 10 -6.41 -22.16 18.81
N LEU A 11 -7.67 -22.35 18.47
CA LEU A 11 -8.80 -22.28 19.40
C LEU A 11 -8.63 -23.22 20.62
N PRO A 12 -8.20 -24.49 20.48
CA PRO A 12 -8.02 -25.38 21.63
C PRO A 12 -6.97 -24.89 22.64
N SER A 13 -5.99 -24.11 22.18
CA SER A 13 -4.86 -23.64 23.01
C SER A 13 -5.15 -22.37 23.81
N LEU A 14 -6.27 -21.69 23.55
CA LEU A 14 -6.58 -20.39 24.16
C LEU A 14 -7.24 -20.49 25.55
N GLY A 15 -7.62 -21.69 25.99
CA GLY A 15 -8.30 -21.88 27.26
C GLY A 15 -9.63 -21.14 27.34
N ARG A 16 -10.02 -20.71 28.55
CA ARG A 16 -11.29 -20.01 28.77
C ARG A 16 -11.10 -18.50 28.59
N LEU A 17 -11.64 -17.95 27.51
CA LEU A 17 -11.66 -16.51 27.23
C LEU A 17 -13.04 -15.91 27.55
N THR A 18 -13.05 -14.67 28.04
CA THR A 18 -14.26 -13.90 28.36
C THR A 18 -14.48 -12.71 27.40
N ALA A 19 -13.95 -12.82 26.17
CA ALA A 19 -14.09 -11.81 25.13
C ALA A 19 -14.83 -12.38 23.91
N PRO A 20 -15.52 -11.56 23.11
CA PRO A 20 -16.06 -11.99 21.82
C PRO A 20 -14.94 -12.49 20.88
N ILE A 21 -15.18 -13.61 20.18
CA ILE A 21 -14.22 -14.25 19.28
C ILE A 21 -14.85 -14.45 17.90
N ILE A 22 -14.10 -14.14 16.85
CA ILE A 22 -14.36 -14.56 15.48
C ILE A 22 -13.32 -15.63 15.12
N VAL A 23 -13.79 -16.84 14.84
CA VAL A 23 -12.93 -17.93 14.39
C VAL A 23 -12.81 -17.88 12.87
N VAL A 24 -11.59 -17.98 12.37
CA VAL A 24 -11.25 -17.93 10.94
C VAL A 24 -10.27 -19.06 10.61
N GLU A 25 -10.20 -19.45 9.34
CA GLU A 25 -9.20 -20.42 8.89
C GLU A 25 -7.78 -19.84 8.97
N ASP A 26 -7.60 -18.63 8.43
CA ASP A 26 -6.33 -17.91 8.40
C ASP A 26 -6.53 -16.44 8.80
N VAL A 27 -5.73 -15.99 9.79
CA VAL A 27 -5.83 -14.65 10.37
C VAL A 27 -5.31 -13.56 9.42
N LEU A 28 -4.30 -13.86 8.60
CA LEU A 28 -3.80 -12.91 7.60
C LEU A 28 -4.85 -12.69 6.51
N VAL A 29 -5.44 -13.77 5.99
CA VAL A 29 -6.53 -13.67 5.00
C VAL A 29 -7.72 -12.90 5.58
N ALA A 30 -8.05 -13.12 6.84
CA ALA A 30 -9.09 -12.35 7.53
C ALA A 30 -8.73 -10.85 7.65
N LEU A 31 -7.47 -10.53 7.94
CA LEU A 31 -6.97 -9.16 8.01
C LEU A 31 -7.01 -8.46 6.64
N GLU A 32 -6.65 -9.16 5.57
CA GLU A 32 -6.76 -8.67 4.19
C GLU A 32 -8.22 -8.37 3.83
N LYS A 33 -9.15 -9.29 4.13
CA LYS A 33 -10.60 -9.08 3.92
C LYS A 33 -11.11 -7.85 4.68
N LEU A 34 -10.65 -7.65 5.92
CA LEU A 34 -10.99 -6.47 6.70
C LEU A 34 -10.42 -5.19 6.08
N GLY A 35 -9.19 -5.24 5.57
CA GLY A 35 -8.57 -4.15 4.82
C GLY A 35 -9.36 -3.78 3.56
N VAL A 36 -9.77 -4.77 2.77
CA VAL A 36 -10.59 -4.57 1.57
C VAL A 36 -11.96 -3.98 1.92
N ALA A 37 -12.63 -4.50 2.94
CA ALA A 37 -13.91 -3.97 3.41
C ALA A 37 -13.76 -2.51 3.89
N SER A 38 -12.65 -2.20 4.57
CA SER A 38 -12.33 -0.84 4.99
C SER A 38 -12.11 0.09 3.79
N ARG A 39 -11.36 -0.35 2.77
CA ARG A 39 -11.19 0.43 1.55
C ARG A 39 -12.51 0.71 0.84
N ALA A 40 -13.37 -0.31 0.74
CA ALA A 40 -14.63 -0.24 0.01
C ALA A 40 -15.65 0.72 0.64
N ARG A 41 -15.68 0.84 1.97
CA ARG A 41 -16.59 1.78 2.67
C ARG A 41 -16.09 3.22 2.72
N SER A 42 -14.83 3.47 2.35
CA SER A 42 -14.19 4.78 2.51
C SER A 42 -14.33 5.65 1.25
N SER A 43 -14.66 6.93 1.44
CA SER A 43 -14.65 7.96 0.42
C SER A 43 -13.34 8.75 0.35
N ALA A 44 -12.33 8.37 1.14
CA ALA A 44 -11.07 9.09 1.24
C ALA A 44 -10.31 9.13 -0.10
N LYS A 45 -9.55 10.20 -0.32
CA LYS A 45 -8.56 10.26 -1.40
C LYS A 45 -7.29 9.52 -0.96
N ILE A 46 -7.01 8.45 -1.68
CA ILE A 46 -5.95 7.49 -1.37
C ILE A 46 -4.69 7.76 -2.20
N ILE A 47 -3.54 7.86 -1.53
CA ILE A 47 -2.23 8.00 -2.15
C ILE A 47 -1.37 6.79 -1.77
N ALA A 48 -0.73 6.16 -2.75
CA ALA A 48 0.25 5.10 -2.54
C ALA A 48 1.66 5.59 -2.93
N VAL A 49 2.66 5.27 -2.12
CA VAL A 49 4.06 5.68 -2.33
C VAL A 49 4.96 4.45 -2.34
N THR A 50 5.74 4.29 -3.41
CA THR A 50 6.84 3.33 -3.50
C THR A 50 8.13 4.00 -3.99
N GLY A 51 9.21 3.23 -4.00
CA GLY A 51 10.56 3.69 -4.31
C GLY A 51 11.63 2.90 -3.59
N SER A 52 12.88 3.00 -4.03
CA SER A 52 14.01 2.41 -3.32
C SER A 52 14.31 3.19 -2.03
N ALA A 53 14.26 4.52 -2.09
CA ALA A 53 14.41 5.41 -0.94
C ALA A 53 13.39 6.56 -0.98
N GLY A 54 13.20 7.26 0.14
CA GLY A 54 12.29 8.42 0.24
C GLY A 54 10.83 8.10 0.54
N LYS A 55 10.41 6.82 0.52
CA LYS A 55 9.03 6.39 0.79
C LYS A 55 8.44 6.96 2.09
N THR A 56 9.09 6.70 3.23
CA THR A 56 8.60 7.13 4.54
C THR A 56 8.63 8.65 4.67
N THR A 57 9.67 9.31 4.16
CA THR A 57 9.77 10.78 4.14
C THR A 57 8.63 11.40 3.34
N THR A 58 8.37 10.91 2.12
CA THR A 58 7.26 11.37 1.28
C THR A 58 5.91 11.13 1.95
N LYS A 59 5.70 9.97 2.57
CA LYS A 59 4.48 9.66 3.32
C LYS A 59 4.23 10.65 4.47
N GLU A 60 5.25 10.93 5.28
CA GLU A 60 5.11 11.90 6.39
C GLU A 60 4.95 13.35 5.88
N ALA A 61 5.63 13.73 4.79
CA ALA A 61 5.45 15.04 4.17
C ALA A 61 4.02 15.23 3.65
N LEU A 62 3.47 14.23 2.92
CA LEU A 62 2.08 14.22 2.47
C LEU A 62 1.13 14.33 3.66
N ARG A 63 1.34 13.53 4.70
CA ARG A 63 0.53 13.57 5.92
C ARG A 63 0.54 14.95 6.55
N HIS A 64 1.70 15.56 6.70
CA HIS A 64 1.85 16.88 7.31
C HIS A 64 1.10 17.97 6.54
N VAL A 65 1.24 17.99 5.20
CA VAL A 65 0.60 19.00 4.36
C VAL A 65 -0.92 18.78 4.26
N LEU A 66 -1.36 17.54 4.07
CA LEU A 66 -2.79 17.23 3.93
C LEU A 66 -3.57 17.44 5.23
N GLN A 67 -2.92 17.34 6.39
CA GLN A 67 -3.54 17.64 7.69
C GLN A 67 -4.01 19.10 7.81
N ALA A 68 -3.48 20.01 7.00
CA ALA A 68 -3.95 21.40 6.96
C ALA A 68 -5.34 21.54 6.32
N VAL A 69 -5.80 20.54 5.56
CA VAL A 69 -7.03 20.61 4.75
C VAL A 69 -7.99 19.45 4.98
N GLY A 70 -7.64 18.46 5.80
CA GLY A 70 -8.53 17.34 6.13
C GLY A 70 -7.93 16.33 7.11
N LYS A 71 -8.74 15.35 7.49
CA LYS A 71 -8.34 14.22 8.32
C LYS A 71 -7.50 13.24 7.50
N VAL A 72 -6.30 12.94 7.98
CA VAL A 72 -5.36 12.06 7.26
C VAL A 72 -5.11 10.79 8.04
N HIS A 73 -5.32 9.65 7.38
CA HIS A 73 -4.85 8.34 7.84
C HIS A 73 -3.53 7.97 7.17
N ALA A 74 -2.59 7.41 7.92
CA ALA A 74 -1.35 6.89 7.37
C ALA A 74 -0.82 5.79 8.27
N SER A 75 0.03 4.92 7.74
CA SER A 75 0.73 3.92 8.55
C SER A 75 1.55 4.61 9.65
N ALA A 76 1.43 4.14 10.89
CA ALA A 76 2.14 4.71 12.04
C ALA A 76 3.67 4.49 11.98
N GLN A 77 4.11 3.46 11.25
CA GLN A 77 5.50 3.04 11.06
C GLN A 77 5.71 2.60 9.61
N SER A 78 6.86 1.98 9.29
CA SER A 78 7.17 1.42 7.97
C SER A 78 6.42 0.09 7.72
N PHE A 79 5.09 0.13 7.81
CA PHE A 79 4.19 -0.99 7.56
C PHE A 79 3.83 -1.07 6.08
N ASN A 80 4.80 -1.53 5.27
CA ASN A 80 4.75 -1.43 3.81
C ASN A 80 4.71 -2.78 3.07
N ASN A 81 4.55 -3.89 3.81
CA ASN A 81 4.55 -5.25 3.28
C ASN A 81 3.18 -5.94 3.41
N HIS A 82 3.14 -7.25 3.16
CA HIS A 82 1.93 -8.09 3.22
C HIS A 82 1.21 -8.12 4.58
N TRP A 83 1.87 -7.76 5.68
CA TRP A 83 1.18 -7.57 6.97
C TRP A 83 0.77 -6.12 7.19
N GLY A 84 1.68 -5.21 6.88
CA GLY A 84 1.57 -3.80 7.23
C GLY A 84 0.48 -3.05 6.46
N VAL A 85 0.36 -3.32 5.16
CA VAL A 85 -0.65 -2.70 4.29
C VAL A 85 -2.07 -3.09 4.70
N PRO A 86 -2.44 -4.38 4.81
CA PRO A 86 -3.79 -4.75 5.21
C PRO A 86 -4.11 -4.32 6.64
N LEU A 87 -3.13 -4.30 7.55
CA LEU A 87 -3.33 -3.72 8.89
C LEU A 87 -3.63 -2.22 8.85
N THR A 88 -2.91 -1.46 8.02
CA THR A 88 -3.13 -0.03 7.86
C THR A 88 -4.51 0.23 7.25
N LEU A 89 -4.91 -0.55 6.25
CA LEU A 89 -6.26 -0.48 5.67
C LEU A 89 -7.34 -0.80 6.70
N ALA A 90 -7.20 -1.92 7.42
CA ALA A 90 -8.18 -2.36 8.42
C ALA A 90 -8.40 -1.32 9.54
N ARG A 91 -7.37 -0.53 9.85
CA ARG A 91 -7.42 0.54 10.86
C ARG A 91 -7.86 1.89 10.32
N MET A 92 -8.06 2.03 9.01
CA MET A 92 -8.45 3.29 8.39
C MET A 92 -9.84 3.73 8.88
N PRO A 93 -9.97 4.91 9.50
CA PRO A 93 -11.28 5.46 9.85
C PRO A 93 -12.16 5.64 8.61
N ASP A 94 -13.47 5.55 8.78
CA ASP A 94 -14.44 5.83 7.71
C ASP A 94 -14.55 7.33 7.40
N ASP A 95 -14.25 8.18 8.38
CA ASP A 95 -14.35 9.64 8.32
C ASP A 95 -13.06 10.37 7.92
N CYS A 96 -12.02 9.65 7.46
CA CYS A 96 -10.80 10.31 6.95
C CYS A 96 -11.01 10.87 5.53
N ASP A 97 -10.49 12.06 5.28
CA ASP A 97 -10.55 12.71 3.96
C ASP A 97 -9.44 12.19 3.03
N TYR A 98 -8.29 11.84 3.61
CA TYR A 98 -7.11 11.36 2.89
C TYR A 98 -6.52 10.13 3.58
N ALA A 99 -5.93 9.23 2.79
CA ALA A 99 -5.09 8.18 3.34
C ALA A 99 -3.82 7.95 2.52
N VAL A 100 -2.68 7.79 3.20
CA VAL A 100 -1.37 7.62 2.56
C VAL A 100 -0.78 6.25 2.93
N PHE A 101 -0.51 5.44 1.92
CA PHE A 101 0.03 4.10 2.04
C PHE A 101 1.44 4.03 1.50
N GLU A 102 2.37 3.58 2.34
CA GLU A 102 3.69 3.18 1.89
C GLU A 102 3.65 1.72 1.40
N ILE A 103 4.15 1.44 0.20
CA ILE A 103 4.20 0.07 -0.35
C ILE A 103 5.64 -0.28 -0.75
N GLY A 104 6.14 -1.37 -0.19
CA GLY A 104 7.47 -1.92 -0.41
C GLY A 104 7.44 -3.33 -0.98
N MET A 105 8.61 -3.79 -1.42
CA MET A 105 8.83 -5.16 -1.87
C MET A 105 10.29 -5.57 -1.68
N ASN A 106 10.52 -6.86 -1.55
CA ASN A 106 11.81 -7.54 -1.66
C ASN A 106 11.94 -8.31 -2.98
N HIS A 107 10.81 -8.80 -3.54
CA HIS A 107 10.77 -9.61 -4.74
C HIS A 107 9.78 -9.04 -5.76
N PRO A 108 9.89 -9.43 -7.05
CA PRO A 108 8.82 -9.22 -8.01
C PRO A 108 7.47 -9.76 -7.51
N ASP A 109 6.39 -9.15 -7.99
CA ASP A 109 5.00 -9.54 -7.76
C ASP A 109 4.47 -9.33 -6.33
N GLU A 110 5.27 -8.77 -5.41
CA GLU A 110 4.85 -8.47 -4.04
C GLU A 110 4.03 -7.17 -3.93
N ILE A 111 4.21 -6.18 -4.82
CA ILE A 111 3.44 -4.93 -4.76
C ILE A 111 2.04 -5.15 -5.32
N ARG A 112 1.92 -5.93 -6.39
CA ARG A 112 0.65 -6.20 -7.10
C ARG A 112 -0.52 -6.59 -6.19
N PRO A 113 -0.44 -7.55 -5.27
CA PRO A 113 -1.56 -7.87 -4.39
C PRO A 113 -1.88 -6.73 -3.42
N LEU A 114 -0.87 -5.99 -2.94
CA LEU A 114 -1.05 -4.90 -1.98
C LEU A 114 -1.76 -3.71 -2.62
N VAL A 115 -1.31 -3.31 -3.81
CA VAL A 115 -1.92 -2.16 -4.49
C VAL A 115 -3.35 -2.47 -4.94
N LYS A 116 -3.67 -3.72 -5.28
CA LYS A 116 -5.04 -4.15 -5.60
C LYS A 116 -5.99 -4.07 -4.39
N MET A 117 -5.48 -4.19 -3.17
CA MET A 117 -6.25 -3.91 -1.95
C MET A 117 -6.37 -2.40 -1.69
N VAL A 118 -5.27 -1.66 -1.85
CA VAL A 118 -5.20 -0.23 -1.54
C VAL A 118 -6.05 0.60 -2.50
N ARG A 119 -6.07 0.25 -3.78
CA ARG A 119 -6.76 0.97 -4.86
C ARG A 119 -6.54 2.48 -4.81
N PRO A 120 -5.29 2.96 -5.02
CA PRO A 120 -4.96 4.38 -4.90
C PRO A 120 -5.54 5.23 -6.03
N HIS A 121 -5.82 6.50 -5.72
CA HIS A 121 -6.14 7.52 -6.73
C HIS A 121 -4.86 8.20 -7.25
N VAL A 122 -3.80 8.21 -6.43
CA VAL A 122 -2.48 8.71 -6.82
C VAL A 122 -1.42 7.68 -6.44
N ALA A 123 -0.57 7.29 -7.39
CA ALA A 123 0.59 6.44 -7.14
C ALA A 123 1.90 7.22 -7.39
N ILE A 124 2.80 7.19 -6.42
CA ILE A 124 4.08 7.91 -6.47
C ILE A 124 5.23 6.92 -6.50
N VAL A 125 6.14 7.08 -7.46
CA VAL A 125 7.44 6.39 -7.47
C VAL A 125 8.54 7.42 -7.21
N THR A 126 9.14 7.37 -6.02
CA THR A 126 10.10 8.40 -5.58
C THR A 126 11.45 8.33 -6.30
N MET A 127 12.07 7.14 -6.36
CA MET A 127 13.30 6.88 -7.11
C MET A 127 13.58 5.38 -7.24
N ILE A 128 14.39 5.02 -8.23
CA ILE A 128 14.93 3.69 -8.46
C ILE A 128 16.43 3.68 -8.14
N ALA A 129 16.78 2.99 -7.06
CA ALA A 129 18.16 2.77 -6.64
C ALA A 129 18.40 1.30 -6.32
N ALA A 130 19.68 0.92 -6.28
CA ALA A 130 20.14 -0.40 -5.89
C ALA A 130 19.71 -0.70 -4.44
N ALA A 131 18.62 -1.44 -4.30
CA ALA A 131 18.10 -1.95 -3.05
C ALA A 131 17.63 -3.38 -3.31
N HIS A 132 17.66 -4.25 -2.30
CA HIS A 132 17.24 -5.65 -2.45
C HIS A 132 18.01 -6.40 -3.56
N LEU A 133 19.28 -6.05 -3.79
CA LEU A 133 20.11 -6.53 -4.91
C LEU A 133 20.21 -8.06 -5.02
N GLY A 134 19.99 -8.81 -3.94
CA GLY A 134 20.00 -10.28 -3.98
C GLY A 134 18.86 -10.90 -4.79
N PHE A 135 17.79 -10.14 -5.05
CA PHE A 135 16.57 -10.63 -5.71
C PHE A 135 16.35 -10.04 -7.10
N PHE A 136 17.18 -9.06 -7.50
CA PHE A 136 17.05 -8.35 -8.77
C PHE A 136 18.37 -8.35 -9.54
N ARG A 137 18.28 -8.62 -10.85
CA ARG A 137 19.46 -8.68 -11.73
C ARG A 137 20.04 -7.30 -12.05
N ASN A 138 19.20 -6.28 -12.08
CA ASN A 138 19.57 -4.91 -12.42
C ASN A 138 18.50 -3.92 -11.92
N LEU A 139 18.75 -2.62 -12.11
CA LEU A 139 17.84 -1.55 -11.71
C LEU A 139 16.54 -1.50 -12.52
N ASP A 140 16.54 -1.99 -13.76
CA ASP A 140 15.34 -2.03 -14.60
C ASP A 140 14.33 -3.06 -14.08
N GLU A 141 14.80 -4.20 -13.56
CA GLU A 141 13.94 -5.18 -12.88
C GLU A 141 13.34 -4.60 -11.59
N ILE A 142 14.12 -3.80 -10.83
CA ILE A 142 13.59 -3.07 -9.68
C ILE A 142 12.53 -2.04 -10.13
N ALA A 143 12.77 -1.33 -11.23
CA ALA A 143 11.82 -0.38 -11.78
C ALA A 143 10.51 -1.06 -12.21
N LYS A 144 10.59 -2.21 -12.90
CA LYS A 144 9.41 -3.01 -13.28
C LYS A 144 8.62 -3.47 -12.06
N ALA A 145 9.30 -4.02 -11.06
CA ALA A 145 8.63 -4.49 -9.85
C ALA A 145 8.02 -3.33 -9.04
N LYS A 146 8.61 -2.12 -9.09
CA LYS A 146 7.98 -0.92 -8.50
C LYS A 146 6.82 -0.39 -9.33
N ALA A 147 6.87 -0.54 -10.64
CA ALA A 147 5.79 -0.13 -11.55
C ALA A 147 4.52 -0.96 -11.38
N GLU A 148 4.57 -2.11 -10.71
CA GLU A 148 3.38 -2.86 -10.27
C GLU A 148 2.39 -1.98 -9.49
N ILE A 149 2.86 -0.90 -8.84
CA ILE A 149 1.99 0.07 -8.14
C ILE A 149 0.95 0.72 -9.06
N PHE A 150 1.19 0.78 -10.37
CA PHE A 150 0.25 1.38 -11.32
C PHE A 150 -0.95 0.45 -11.59
N GLU A 151 -0.81 -0.85 -11.36
CA GLU A 151 -1.87 -1.82 -11.67
C GLU A 151 -3.05 -1.80 -10.68
N GLY A 152 -2.91 -1.08 -9.57
CA GLY A 152 -3.98 -0.88 -8.61
C GLY A 152 -4.66 0.49 -8.72
N LEU A 153 -4.23 1.37 -9.63
CA LEU A 153 -4.78 2.71 -9.73
C LEU A 153 -6.30 2.65 -9.99
N GLU A 154 -7.06 3.51 -9.31
CA GLU A 154 -8.46 3.75 -9.67
C GLU A 154 -8.55 4.38 -11.07
N PRO A 155 -9.69 4.21 -11.78
CA PRO A 155 -9.98 4.96 -12.99
C PRO A 155 -9.78 6.47 -12.77
N GLU A 156 -9.26 7.15 -13.79
CA GLU A 156 -8.91 8.59 -13.74
C GLU A 156 -7.84 8.95 -12.68
N GLY A 157 -7.19 7.95 -12.08
CA GLY A 157 -6.08 8.17 -11.16
C GLY A 157 -4.83 8.71 -11.86
N ALA A 158 -3.88 9.19 -11.05
CA ALA A 158 -2.62 9.75 -11.52
C ALA A 158 -1.38 9.00 -11.04
N ALA A 159 -0.38 8.87 -11.91
CA ALA A 159 0.98 8.49 -11.54
C ALA A 159 1.86 9.74 -11.41
N VAL A 160 2.68 9.80 -10.36
CA VAL A 160 3.70 10.84 -10.16
C VAL A 160 5.07 10.19 -10.12
N LEU A 161 5.92 10.58 -11.06
CA LEU A 161 7.24 10.02 -11.28
C LEU A 161 8.30 11.11 -11.07
N ASN A 162 9.45 10.71 -10.52
CA ASN A 162 10.60 11.58 -10.46
C ASN A 162 11.23 11.74 -11.86
N ARG A 163 11.14 12.94 -12.43
CA ARG A 163 11.68 13.27 -13.77
C ARG A 163 13.18 13.09 -13.90
N ASP A 164 13.91 13.31 -12.81
CA ASP A 164 15.36 13.23 -12.77
C ASP A 164 15.86 11.78 -12.61
N ASP A 165 14.95 10.81 -12.42
CA ASP A 165 15.33 9.40 -12.36
C ASP A 165 15.73 8.89 -13.75
N ALA A 166 16.87 8.21 -13.83
CA ALA A 166 17.37 7.66 -15.10
C ALA A 166 16.40 6.62 -15.73
N ARG A 167 15.48 6.02 -14.96
CA ARG A 167 14.43 5.11 -15.46
C ARG A 167 13.09 5.80 -15.66
N PHE A 168 13.01 7.14 -15.61
CA PHE A 168 11.76 7.89 -15.85
C PHE A 168 11.02 7.40 -17.11
N LYS A 169 11.71 7.31 -18.26
CA LYS A 169 11.10 6.84 -19.52
C LYS A 169 10.57 5.41 -19.46
N LEU A 170 11.21 4.54 -18.68
CA LEU A 170 10.75 3.17 -18.48
C LEU A 170 9.50 3.15 -17.60
N LEU A 171 9.52 3.90 -16.49
CA LEU A 171 8.38 4.01 -15.58
C LEU A 171 7.16 4.63 -16.26
N ASP A 172 7.36 5.69 -17.05
CA ASP A 172 6.33 6.36 -17.86
C ASP A 172 5.68 5.38 -18.83
N LYS A 173 6.49 4.64 -19.61
CA LYS A 173 6.01 3.58 -20.49
C LYS A 173 5.20 2.51 -19.75
N LEU A 174 5.65 2.09 -18.57
CA LEU A 174 4.98 1.07 -17.77
C LEU A 174 3.67 1.58 -17.16
N ALA A 175 3.61 2.85 -16.74
CA ALA A 175 2.38 3.48 -16.28
C ALA A 175 1.32 3.50 -17.38
N HIS A 176 1.69 3.94 -18.59
CA HIS A 176 0.78 3.91 -19.74
C HIS A 176 0.37 2.48 -20.14
N ALA A 177 1.30 1.50 -20.08
CA ALA A 177 0.99 0.10 -20.33
C ALA A 177 0.01 -0.50 -19.30
N ALA A 178 0.01 0.02 -18.07
CA ALA A 178 -0.96 -0.32 -17.03
C ALA A 178 -2.30 0.43 -17.17
N GLY A 179 -2.46 1.28 -18.18
CA GLY A 179 -3.70 2.03 -18.44
C GLY A 179 -3.79 3.37 -17.70
N VAL A 180 -2.69 3.88 -17.14
CA VAL A 180 -2.68 5.21 -16.52
C VAL A 180 -2.73 6.29 -17.60
N GLU A 181 -3.78 7.12 -17.57
CA GLU A 181 -3.96 8.23 -18.51
C GLU A 181 -3.20 9.49 -18.07
N HIS A 182 -3.09 9.71 -16.75
CA HIS A 182 -2.47 10.90 -16.17
C HIS A 182 -1.13 10.55 -15.53
N VAL A 183 -0.04 10.86 -16.23
CA VAL A 183 1.33 10.70 -15.73
C VAL A 183 1.98 12.07 -15.60
N TYR A 184 2.52 12.37 -14.41
CA TYR A 184 3.19 13.62 -14.09
C TYR A 184 4.65 13.38 -13.70
N GLY A 185 5.55 14.24 -14.17
CA GLY A 185 6.98 14.20 -13.88
C GLY A 185 7.75 15.29 -14.60
#